data_AF-A0A0B8R6Z3-F1
#
_entry.id   AF-A0A0B8R6Z3-F1
#
_cell.length_a   1.000
_cell.length_b   1.000
_cell.length_c   1.000
_cell.angle_alpha   90.00
_cell.angle_beta   90.00
_cell.angle_gamma   90.00
#
_symmetry.space_group_name_H-M   'P 1'
#
loop_
_entity.id
_entity.type
_entity.pdbx_description
1 polymer ?
#
loop_
_entity_poly.entity_id
_entity_poly.type
_entity_poly.pdbx_seq_one_letter_code
_entity_poly.pdbx_strand_id
1 'polypeptide(L)'
;MIFKLRNRTTKSVYYVNKTNHVNSTKTRDVTRYITLNQKLLNTLKEWKNKQGEILSQFTTSTQNLQVIQSTPVTVTKNMIDKKFKQILQRDPSLKRIRIHDFRHSHASLLINQGEDYLVVKERLGHASITTTIDTYSHLYPSKQKSIADKLDNLY
;
A
#
# COMPACT_ATOMS: atom_id res chain seq x y z
N MET A 1 23.26 4.81 -9.67
CA MET A 1 23.09 3.34 -9.68
C MET A 1 21.80 3.00 -8.92
N ILE A 2 20.68 2.76 -9.62
CA ILE A 2 19.37 2.52 -8.98
C ILE A 2 19.27 1.03 -8.64
N PHE A 3 19.46 0.68 -7.37
CA PHE A 3 19.20 -0.67 -6.88
C PHE A 3 17.68 -0.93 -6.88
N LYS A 4 17.19 -1.72 -7.85
CA LYS A 4 15.80 -2.19 -7.94
C LYS A 4 15.58 -3.34 -6.94
N LEU A 5 15.43 -3.03 -5.65
CA LEU A 5 14.97 -4.01 -4.66
C LEU A 5 13.44 -4.17 -4.76
N ARG A 6 13.00 -5.26 -5.39
CA ARG A 6 11.59 -5.62 -5.58
C ARG A 6 11.08 -6.39 -4.36
N ASN A 7 10.15 -5.81 -3.60
CA ASN A 7 9.51 -6.54 -2.50
C ASN A 7 8.36 -7.42 -3.02
N ARG A 8 8.41 -8.70 -2.67
CA ARG A 8 7.47 -9.76 -3.10
C ARG A 8 6.32 -9.87 -2.11
N THR A 9 5.08 -9.65 -2.53
CA THR A 9 3.89 -9.93 -1.70
C THR A 9 3.23 -11.22 -2.21
N THR A 10 3.53 -12.36 -1.57
CA THR A 10 3.08 -13.71 -2.01
C THR A 10 1.95 -14.31 -1.20
N LYS A 11 1.72 -13.80 0.01
CA LYS A 11 0.83 -14.43 0.98
C LYS A 11 0.01 -13.34 1.67
N SER A 12 -1.31 -13.43 1.57
CA SER A 12 -2.21 -12.70 2.44
C SER A 12 -2.54 -13.58 3.63
N VAL A 13 -2.09 -13.19 4.82
CA VAL A 13 -2.43 -13.88 6.06
C VAL A 13 -3.61 -13.15 6.69
N TYR A 14 -4.69 -13.85 6.94
CA TYR A 14 -5.81 -13.36 7.74
C TYR A 14 -6.17 -14.40 8.79
N TYR A 15 -6.69 -13.94 9.91
CA TYR A 15 -6.94 -14.77 11.09
C TYR A 15 -8.44 -14.89 11.31
N VAL A 16 -8.94 -16.12 11.35
CA VAL A 16 -10.35 -16.46 11.58
C VAL A 16 -10.36 -17.67 12.51
N ASN A 17 -11.26 -17.69 13.51
CA ASN A 17 -11.48 -18.83 14.41
C ASN A 17 -10.20 -19.43 15.07
N LYS A 18 -9.31 -18.56 15.55
CA LYS A 18 -8.03 -18.92 16.19
C LYS A 18 -6.98 -19.58 15.27
N THR A 19 -7.27 -19.69 13.98
CA THR A 19 -6.35 -20.26 12.98
C THR A 19 -5.86 -19.20 12.00
N ASN A 20 -4.56 -19.24 11.71
CA ASN A 20 -3.97 -18.45 10.64
C ASN A 20 -4.37 -19.05 9.29
N HIS A 21 -5.19 -18.33 8.53
CA HIS A 21 -5.50 -18.70 7.16
C HIS A 21 -4.56 -17.93 6.23
N VAL A 22 -3.62 -18.68 5.67
CA VAL A 22 -2.76 -18.20 4.59
C VAL A 22 -3.46 -18.55 3.28
N ASN A 23 -4.23 -17.62 2.73
CA ASN A 23 -4.73 -17.82 1.37
C ASN A 23 -3.68 -17.41 0.35
N SER A 24 -3.58 -18.18 -0.72
CA SER A 24 -3.27 -17.60 -2.03
C SER A 24 -4.41 -16.63 -2.38
N THR A 25 -4.07 -15.43 -2.79
CA THR A 25 -5.04 -14.38 -3.15
C THR A 25 -6.17 -14.98 -4.01
N LYS A 26 -7.44 -14.81 -3.60
CA LYS A 26 -8.64 -15.26 -4.33
C LYS A 26 -8.79 -14.47 -5.65
N THR A 27 -7.97 -14.82 -6.62
CA THR A 27 -8.02 -14.52 -8.06
C THR A 27 -6.69 -15.02 -8.61
N ARG A 28 -6.73 -15.76 -9.72
CA ARG A 28 -5.58 -16.18 -10.53
C ARG A 28 -4.41 -15.20 -10.39
N ASP A 29 -3.30 -15.72 -9.90
CA ASP A 29 -2.03 -15.06 -9.58
C ASP A 29 -1.83 -13.67 -10.19
N VAL A 30 -1.77 -12.65 -9.33
CA VAL A 30 -0.88 -11.51 -9.60
C VAL A 30 -0.02 -11.30 -8.37
N THR A 31 1.04 -12.11 -8.25
CA THR A 31 2.20 -11.73 -7.43
C THR A 31 2.66 -10.37 -7.95
N ARG A 32 2.47 -9.31 -7.16
CA ARG A 32 2.84 -7.95 -7.56
C ARG A 32 4.10 -7.49 -6.85
N TYR A 33 4.99 -6.87 -7.62
CA TYR A 33 6.21 -6.27 -7.11
C TYR A 33 5.98 -4.76 -6.99
N ILE A 34 6.12 -4.24 -5.78
CA ILE A 34 6.10 -2.80 -5.55
C ILE A 34 7.54 -2.37 -5.30
N THR A 35 8.03 -1.47 -6.16
CA THR A 35 9.32 -0.81 -5.93
C THR A 35 9.16 0.20 -4.80
N LEU A 36 9.98 0.03 -3.77
CA LEU A 36 10.12 0.99 -2.67
C LEU A 36 11.37 1.84 -2.90
N ASN A 37 11.33 3.10 -2.48
CA ASN A 37 12.53 3.91 -2.44
C ASN A 37 13.46 3.45 -1.29
N GLN A 38 14.75 3.78 -1.40
CA GLN A 38 15.76 3.33 -0.44
C GLN A 38 15.50 3.84 0.98
N LYS A 39 15.01 5.08 1.11
CA LYS A 39 14.69 5.68 2.41
C LYS A 39 13.64 4.86 3.16
N LEU A 40 12.53 4.54 2.50
CA LEU A 40 11.46 3.70 3.05
C LEU A 40 11.98 2.30 3.37
N LEU A 41 12.80 1.71 2.50
CA LEU A 41 13.39 0.40 2.75
C LEU A 41 14.26 0.40 4.01
N ASN A 42 15.09 1.43 4.20
CA ASN A 42 15.93 1.57 5.39
C ASN A 42 15.07 1.76 6.65
N THR A 43 14.07 2.64 6.60
CA THR A 43 13.13 2.85 7.72
C THR A 43 12.40 1.56 8.11
N LEU A 44 11.97 0.76 7.13
CA LEU A 44 11.31 -0.52 7.40
C LEU A 44 12.27 -1.55 8.03
N LYS A 45 13.55 -1.56 7.62
CA LYS A 45 14.58 -2.43 8.23
C LYS A 45 14.88 -2.03 9.67
N GLU A 46 15.10 -0.74 9.91
CA GLU A 46 15.31 -0.19 11.25
C GLU A 46 14.15 -0.53 12.18
N TRP A 47 12.93 -0.30 11.70
CA TRP A 47 11.72 -0.67 12.44
C TRP A 47 11.63 -2.18 12.70
N LYS A 48 11.98 -3.02 11.71
CA LYS A 48 11.93 -4.48 11.84
C LYS A 48 12.90 -4.98 12.91
N ASN A 49 14.08 -4.39 13.02
CA ASN A 49 15.05 -4.70 14.06
C ASN A 49 14.52 -4.30 15.44
N LYS A 50 14.07 -3.04 15.58
CA LYS A 50 13.48 -2.54 16.82
C LYS A 50 12.27 -3.37 17.28
N GLN A 51 11.40 -3.75 16.35
CA GLN A 51 10.29 -4.66 16.61
C GLN A 51 10.77 -6.00 17.16
N GLY A 52 11.81 -6.57 16.55
CA GLY A 52 12.41 -7.83 16.99
C GLY A 52 12.94 -7.74 18.41
N GLU A 53 13.64 -6.66 18.75
CA GLU A 53 14.14 -6.42 20.11
C GLU A 53 13.00 -6.34 21.13
N ILE A 54 11.98 -5.50 20.86
CA ILE A 54 10.81 -5.33 21.75
C ILE A 54 10.05 -6.64 21.95
N LEU A 55 9.92 -7.46 20.90
CA LEU A 55 9.13 -8.68 20.93
C LEU A 55 9.95 -9.94 21.27
N SER A 56 11.27 -9.83 21.38
CA SER A 56 12.15 -10.96 21.74
C SER A 56 11.81 -11.57 23.09
N GLN A 57 11.36 -10.75 24.04
CA GLN A 57 10.89 -11.20 25.36
C GLN A 57 9.55 -11.97 25.32
N PHE A 58 8.84 -11.92 24.18
CA PHE A 58 7.51 -12.53 24.02
C PHE A 58 7.45 -13.62 22.95
N THR A 59 8.47 -13.75 22.09
CA THR A 59 8.52 -14.77 21.03
C THR A 59 9.95 -15.02 20.56
N THR A 60 10.26 -16.28 20.27
CA THR A 60 11.53 -16.69 19.66
C THR A 60 11.58 -16.49 18.15
N SER A 61 10.42 -16.27 17.49
CA SER A 61 10.28 -16.20 16.03
C SER A 61 10.18 -14.76 15.50
N THR A 62 11.07 -13.88 15.95
CA THR A 62 11.00 -12.44 15.64
C THR A 62 11.16 -12.12 14.14
N GLN A 63 11.89 -12.95 13.40
CA GLN A 63 12.07 -12.80 11.95
C GLN A 63 10.76 -13.00 11.17
N ASN A 64 9.85 -13.84 11.68
CA ASN A 64 8.59 -14.18 11.01
C ASN A 64 7.45 -13.18 11.30
N LEU A 65 7.68 -12.18 12.15
CA LEU A 65 6.66 -11.19 12.50
C LEU A 65 6.29 -10.33 11.28
N GLN A 66 5.03 -9.91 11.19
CA GLN A 66 4.64 -8.90 10.20
C GLN A 66 5.25 -7.55 10.58
N VAL A 67 5.57 -6.70 9.59
CA VAL A 67 6.21 -5.40 9.86
C VAL A 67 5.40 -4.54 10.83
N ILE A 68 4.07 -4.56 10.79
CA ILE A 68 3.21 -3.74 11.66
C ILE A 68 2.81 -4.41 12.99
N GLN A 69 3.39 -5.56 13.29
CA GLN A 69 3.04 -6.36 14.46
C GLN A 69 3.59 -5.75 15.75
N SER A 70 2.71 -5.50 16.72
CA SER A 70 3.07 -4.90 18.02
C SER A 70 2.94 -5.88 19.19
N THR A 71 2.58 -7.12 18.89
CA THR A 71 2.37 -8.22 19.85
C THR A 71 2.91 -9.52 19.27
N PRO A 72 3.24 -10.56 20.05
CA PRO A 72 3.63 -11.86 19.49
C PRO A 72 2.52 -12.53 18.64
N VAL A 73 1.26 -12.08 18.77
CA VAL A 73 0.12 -12.56 17.98
C VAL A 73 0.07 -11.88 16.61
N THR A 74 -0.25 -12.66 15.56
CA THR A 74 -0.45 -12.19 14.19
C THR A 74 -1.51 -11.09 14.13
N VAL A 75 -1.17 -9.99 13.45
CA VAL A 75 -2.09 -8.86 13.31
C VAL A 75 -3.15 -9.15 12.26
N THR A 76 -4.40 -8.86 12.61
CA THR A 76 -5.55 -9.00 11.72
C THR A 76 -6.00 -7.63 11.22
N LYS A 77 -6.70 -7.59 10.08
CA LYS A 77 -7.29 -6.34 9.56
C LYS A 77 -8.12 -5.61 10.61
N ASN A 78 -8.98 -6.32 11.33
CA ASN A 78 -9.85 -5.74 12.35
C ASN A 78 -9.05 -5.13 13.52
N MET A 79 -7.92 -5.74 13.90
CA MET A 79 -7.04 -5.18 14.92
C MET A 79 -6.42 -3.86 14.45
N ILE A 80 -5.98 -3.79 13.19
CA ILE A 80 -5.44 -2.55 12.61
C ILE A 80 -6.53 -1.48 12.56
N ASP A 81 -7.71 -1.81 12.02
CA ASP A 81 -8.85 -0.89 11.93
C ASP A 81 -9.24 -0.34 13.31
N LYS A 82 -9.29 -1.20 14.34
CA LYS A 82 -9.60 -0.80 15.72
C LYS A 82 -8.51 0.11 16.29
N LYS A 83 -7.24 -0.25 16.16
CA LYS A 83 -6.11 0.55 16.66
C LYS A 83 -6.03 1.91 15.96
N PHE A 84 -6.26 1.95 14.65
CA PHE A 84 -6.27 3.20 13.89
C PHE A 84 -7.40 4.13 14.32
N LYS A 85 -8.62 3.60 14.53
CA LYS A 85 -9.73 4.36 15.12
C LYS A 85 -9.37 4.92 16.49
N GLN A 86 -8.72 4.12 17.35
CA GLN A 86 -8.26 4.58 18.66
C GLN A 86 -7.24 5.72 18.55
N ILE A 87 -6.31 5.66 17.58
CA ILE A 87 -5.35 6.74 17.34
C ILE A 87 -6.07 8.03 16.94
N LEU A 88 -7.02 7.96 16.00
CA LEU A 88 -7.80 9.13 15.56
C LEU A 88 -8.68 9.71 16.68
N GLN A 89 -9.06 8.91 17.68
CA GLN A 89 -9.85 9.38 18.83
C GLN A 89 -9.00 10.11 19.88
N ARG A 90 -7.67 9.93 19.89
CA ARG A 90 -6.78 10.59 20.86
C ARG A 90 -6.61 12.07 20.63
N ASP A 91 -6.82 12.52 19.40
CA ASP A 91 -6.66 13.91 19.01
C ASP A 91 -7.87 14.34 18.16
N PRO A 92 -8.80 15.12 18.74
CA PRO A 92 -9.97 15.63 18.03
C PRO A 92 -9.65 16.53 16.83
N SER A 93 -8.43 17.08 16.73
CA SER A 93 -8.02 17.89 15.58
C SER A 93 -7.76 17.04 14.33
N LEU A 94 -7.53 15.74 14.49
CA LEU A 94 -7.30 14.84 13.37
C LEU A 94 -8.58 14.57 12.59
N LYS A 95 -8.53 14.77 11.28
CA LYS A 95 -9.61 14.38 10.38
C LYS A 95 -9.84 12.88 10.47
N ARG A 96 -11.10 12.49 10.69
CA ARG A 96 -11.50 11.08 10.70
C ARG A 96 -11.46 10.52 9.28
N ILE A 97 -10.47 9.67 9.02
CA ILE A 97 -10.31 8.94 7.75
C ILE A 97 -10.30 7.43 8.00
N ARG A 98 -10.43 6.65 6.94
CA ARG A 98 -10.36 5.17 6.94
C ARG A 98 -8.97 4.75 6.49
N ILE A 99 -8.54 3.53 6.84
CA ILE A 99 -7.20 3.03 6.46
C ILE A 99 -7.01 3.00 4.95
N HIS A 100 -8.05 2.65 4.19
CA HIS A 100 -7.94 2.62 2.73
C HIS A 100 -7.90 4.01 2.10
N ASP A 101 -8.19 5.09 2.84
CA ASP A 101 -8.03 6.45 2.34
C ASP A 101 -6.55 6.79 2.13
N PHE A 102 -5.60 6.14 2.83
CA PHE A 102 -4.17 6.26 2.50
C PHE A 102 -3.85 5.76 1.09
N ARG A 103 -4.54 4.72 0.62
CA ARG A 103 -4.38 4.20 -0.74
C ARG A 103 -4.96 5.19 -1.76
N HIS A 104 -6.07 5.83 -1.45
CA HIS A 104 -6.64 6.91 -2.26
C HIS A 104 -5.68 8.10 -2.33
N SER A 105 -5.16 8.58 -1.19
CA SER A 105 -4.19 9.68 -1.16
C SER A 105 -2.92 9.37 -1.95
N HIS A 106 -2.40 8.14 -1.85
CA HIS A 106 -1.25 7.71 -2.64
C HIS A 106 -1.53 7.70 -4.14
N ALA A 107 -2.71 7.25 -4.57
CA ALA A 107 -3.12 7.31 -5.96
C ALA A 107 -3.24 8.76 -6.46
N SER A 108 -3.96 9.61 -5.71
CA SER A 108 -4.14 11.02 -6.05
C SER A 108 -2.80 11.77 -6.15
N LEU A 109 -1.84 11.48 -5.26
CA LEU A 109 -0.51 12.07 -5.32
C LEU A 109 0.22 11.72 -6.62
N LEU A 110 0.22 10.44 -7.01
CA LEU A 110 0.86 10.00 -8.26
C LEU A 110 0.22 10.66 -9.48
N ILE A 111 -1.11 10.74 -9.50
CA ILE A 111 -1.84 11.38 -10.60
C ILE A 111 -1.49 12.87 -10.69
N ASN A 112 -1.44 13.55 -9.56
CA ASN A 112 -1.06 14.96 -9.49
C ASN A 112 0.41 15.20 -9.90
N GLN A 113 1.26 14.18 -9.76
CA GLN A 113 2.64 14.18 -10.27
C GLN A 113 2.73 13.86 -11.78
N GLY A 114 1.59 13.64 -12.45
CA GLY A 114 1.52 13.38 -13.88
C GLY A 114 1.70 11.91 -14.28
N GLU A 115 1.67 10.97 -13.33
CA GLU A 115 1.86 9.55 -13.60
C GLU A 115 0.72 8.94 -14.42
N ASP A 116 1.07 8.07 -15.36
CA ASP A 116 0.10 7.44 -16.27
C ASP A 116 -0.87 6.48 -15.54
N TYR A 117 -2.09 6.41 -16.06
CA TYR A 117 -3.18 5.59 -15.51
C TYR A 117 -2.82 4.10 -15.44
N LEU A 118 -2.03 3.58 -16.39
CA LEU A 118 -1.53 2.21 -16.35
C LEU A 118 -0.53 2.01 -15.20
N VAL A 119 0.40 2.95 -15.03
CA VAL A 119 1.39 2.90 -13.95
C VAL A 119 0.72 2.92 -12.57
N VAL A 120 -0.27 3.80 -12.39
CA VAL A 120 -1.05 3.88 -11.15
C VAL A 120 -1.85 2.59 -10.93
N LYS A 121 -2.52 2.06 -11.96
CA LYS A 121 -3.27 0.79 -11.89
C LYS A 121 -2.36 -0.37 -11.45
N GLU A 122 -1.21 -0.54 -12.10
CA GLU A 122 -0.24 -1.60 -11.79
C GLU A 122 0.30 -1.48 -10.36
N ARG A 123 0.67 -0.26 -9.95
CA ARG A 123 1.18 0.02 -8.60
C ARG A 123 0.15 -0.29 -7.51
N LEU A 124 -1.12 -0.02 -7.77
CA LEU A 124 -2.22 -0.35 -6.88
C LEU A 124 -2.59 -1.85 -6.94
N GLY A 125 -2.35 -2.52 -8.07
CA GLY A 125 -2.73 -3.91 -8.31
C GLY A 125 -4.24 -4.05 -8.55
N HIS A 126 -4.87 -3.09 -9.24
CA HIS A 126 -6.25 -3.26 -9.70
C HIS A 126 -6.28 -4.21 -10.90
N ALA A 127 -7.11 -5.25 -10.83
CA ALA A 127 -7.26 -6.22 -11.92
C ALA A 127 -7.81 -5.54 -13.18
N SER A 128 -8.86 -4.73 -13.01
CA SER A 128 -9.42 -3.89 -14.06
C SER A 128 -8.87 -2.47 -14.00
N ILE A 129 -8.64 -1.88 -15.17
CA ILE A 129 -8.33 -0.45 -15.27
C ILE A 129 -9.55 0.43 -14.96
N THR A 130 -10.75 -0.10 -15.20
CA THR A 130 -12.03 0.59 -14.92
C THR A 130 -12.09 1.00 -13.46
N THR A 131 -11.68 0.15 -12.51
CA THR A 131 -11.64 0.51 -11.08
C THR A 131 -10.76 1.75 -10.81
N THR A 132 -9.62 1.89 -11.49
CA THR A 132 -8.77 3.08 -11.37
C THR A 132 -9.40 4.30 -12.03
N ILE A 133 -9.95 4.12 -13.24
CA ILE A 133 -10.60 5.19 -14.01
C ILE A 133 -11.84 5.71 -13.28
N ASP A 134 -12.75 4.83 -12.88
CA ASP A 134 -14.00 5.19 -12.17
C ASP A 134 -13.70 5.96 -10.88
N THR A 135 -12.62 5.59 -10.19
CA THR A 135 -12.24 6.22 -8.92
C THR A 135 -11.47 7.52 -9.09
N TYR A 136 -10.60 7.65 -10.10
CA TYR A 136 -9.61 8.74 -10.16
C TYR A 136 -9.54 9.51 -11.49
N SER A 137 -10.33 9.15 -12.50
CA SER A 137 -10.32 9.82 -13.83
C SER A 137 -10.47 11.33 -13.73
N HIS A 138 -11.31 11.82 -12.81
CA HIS A 138 -11.56 13.23 -12.58
C HIS A 138 -10.33 14.02 -12.10
N LEU A 139 -9.28 13.34 -11.63
CA LEU A 139 -8.01 13.97 -11.21
C LEU A 139 -7.04 14.17 -12.37
N TYR A 140 -7.28 13.53 -13.52
CA TYR A 140 -6.42 13.66 -14.69
C TYR A 140 -6.80 14.92 -15.48
N PRO A 141 -5.83 15.80 -15.81
CA PRO A 141 -6.10 16.94 -16.67
C PRO A 141 -6.49 16.48 -18.08
N SER A 142 -7.44 17.18 -18.70
CA SER A 142 -7.79 16.94 -20.11
C SER A 142 -6.55 17.17 -20.98
N LYS A 143 -6.20 16.16 -21.78
CA LYS A 143 -5.11 16.26 -22.76
C LYS A 143 -5.57 16.75 -24.14
N GLN A 144 -6.88 17.03 -24.33
CA GLN A 144 -7.41 17.40 -25.64
C GLN A 144 -6.72 18.63 -26.24
N LYS A 145 -6.53 19.69 -25.44
CA LYS A 145 -5.84 20.91 -25.90
C LYS A 145 -4.39 20.63 -26.29
N SER A 146 -3.64 19.92 -25.43
CA SER A 146 -2.26 19.53 -25.74
C SER A 146 -2.14 18.63 -26.97
N ILE A 147 -3.16 17.81 -27.27
CA ILE A 147 -3.20 16.99 -28.49
C ILE A 147 -3.44 17.87 -29.71
N ALA A 148 -4.39 18.81 -29.65
CA ALA A 148 -4.64 19.77 -30.71
C ALA A 148 -3.38 20.58 -31.02
N ASP A 149 -2.74 21.16 -30.00
CA ASP A 149 -1.51 21.94 -30.15
C ASP A 149 -0.37 21.11 -30.80
N LYS A 150 -0.30 19.79 -30.54
CA LYS A 150 0.70 18.92 -31.16
C LYS A 150 0.40 18.60 -32.63
N LEU A 151 -0.88 18.49 -32.99
CA LEU A 151 -1.30 18.27 -34.37
C LEU A 151 -1.00 19.50 -35.23
N ASP A 152 -1.18 20.71 -34.70
CA ASP A 152 -0.82 21.97 -35.36
C ASP A 152 0.69 22.10 -35.63
N ASN A 153 1.54 21.32 -34.96
CA ASN A 153 2.99 21.30 -35.20
C ASN A 153 3.43 20.18 -36.17
N LEU A 154 2.51 19.30 -36.59
CA LEU A 154 2.78 18.22 -37.53
C LEU A 154 2.34 18.55 -38.97
N TYR A 155 1.50 19.56 -39.11
CA TYR A 155 0.99 20.11 -40.38
C TYR A 155 1.37 21.59 -40.47
#